data_AF-A0A6B8VWN0-F1
#
_entry.id   AF-A0A6B8VWN0-F1
#
_cell.length_a   1.000
_cell.length_b   1.000
_cell.length_c   1.000
_cell.angle_alpha   90.00
_cell.angle_beta   90.00
_cell.angle_gamma   90.00
#
_symmetry.space_group_name_H-M   'P 1'
#
loop_
_entity.id
_entity.type
_entity.pdbx_description
1 polymer ?
#
loop_
_entity_poly.entity_id
_entity_poly.type
_entity_poly.pdbx_seq_one_letter_code
_entity_poly.pdbx_strand_id
1 'polypeptide(L)' 'MDTTPGDLRGEKLKIYWTKGEGLARWAESPHPWTTLRALLSKHMSPAQAAGLASEYFKAVFGIWPGERKGKNPAGRG' A
#
# COMPACT_ATOMS: atom_id res chain seq x y z
N MET A 1 -11.17 -23.61 -8.99
CA MET A 1 -11.03 -22.14 -9.00
C MET A 1 -11.63 -21.65 -7.70
N ASP A 2 -10.82 -21.59 -6.66
CA ASP A 2 -11.24 -21.28 -5.29
C ASP A 2 -11.41 -19.77 -5.12
N THR A 3 -12.48 -19.23 -5.72
CA THR A 3 -12.89 -17.84 -5.50
C THR A 3 -13.55 -17.74 -4.13
N THR A 4 -12.73 -17.56 -3.10
CA THR A 4 -13.23 -17.18 -1.78
C THR A 4 -13.91 -15.81 -1.91
N PRO A 5 -15.21 -15.64 -1.60
CA PRO A 5 -15.93 -14.38 -1.84
C PRO A 5 -15.40 -13.18 -1.03
N GLY A 6 -14.55 -13.41 -0.03
CA GLY A 6 -13.80 -12.36 0.67
C GLY A 6 -12.64 -11.76 -0.13
N ASP A 7 -12.08 -12.50 -1.09
CA ASP A 7 -10.90 -12.13 -1.88
C ASP A 7 -11.23 -11.05 -2.92
N LEU A 8 -12.44 -11.08 -3.47
CA LEU A 8 -12.94 -10.12 -4.46
C LEU A 8 -12.95 -8.67 -3.96
N ARG A 9 -13.16 -8.45 -2.65
CA ARG A 9 -13.07 -7.10 -2.05
C ARG A 9 -11.62 -6.64 -1.95
N GLY A 10 -10.71 -7.52 -1.56
CA GLY A 10 -9.28 -7.25 -1.49
C GLY A 10 -8.69 -6.96 -2.87
N GLU A 11 -9.06 -7.75 -3.88
CA GLU A 11 -8.54 -7.62 -5.24
C GLU A 11 -9.02 -6.35 -5.94
N LYS A 12 -10.30 -5.97 -5.75
CA LYS A 12 -10.81 -4.67 -6.24
C LYS A 12 -10.11 -3.49 -5.58
N LEU A 13 -9.89 -3.56 -4.27
CA LEU A 13 -9.13 -2.52 -3.56
C LEU A 13 -7.70 -2.45 -4.10
N LYS A 14 -7.04 -3.59 -4.26
CA LYS A 14 -5.69 -3.71 -4.81
C LYS A 14 -5.62 -3.07 -6.19
N ILE A 15 -6.52 -3.39 -7.12
CA ILE A 15 -6.53 -2.79 -8.46
C ILE A 15 -6.72 -1.27 -8.37
N TYR A 16 -7.66 -0.79 -7.55
CA TYR A 16 -7.89 0.65 -7.38
C TYR A 16 -6.65 1.39 -6.83
N TRP A 17 -5.96 0.81 -5.84
CA TRP A 17 -4.79 1.42 -5.20
C TRP A 17 -3.48 1.21 -5.97
N THR A 18 -3.37 0.18 -6.82
CA THR A 18 -2.14 -0.14 -7.58
C THR A 18 -2.18 0.27 -9.05
N LYS A 19 -3.37 0.45 -9.64
CA LYS A 19 -3.55 0.79 -11.07
C LYS A 19 -4.61 1.87 -11.33
N GLY A 20 -5.46 2.19 -10.36
CA GLY A 20 -6.53 3.18 -10.51
C GLY A 20 -6.16 4.58 -9.99
N GLU A 21 -7.15 5.46 -9.86
CA GLU A 21 -6.98 6.80 -9.26
C GLU A 21 -6.40 6.76 -7.84
N GLY A 22 -6.62 5.66 -7.12
CA GLY A 22 -6.02 5.44 -5.82
C GLY A 22 -4.50 5.52 -5.88
N LEU A 23 -3.87 5.02 -6.96
CA LEU A 23 -2.42 5.01 -7.12
C LEU A 23 -1.82 6.42 -7.04
N ALA A 24 -2.30 7.36 -7.86
CA ALA A 24 -1.81 8.73 -7.93
C ALA A 24 -1.85 9.43 -6.56
N ARG A 25 -2.90 9.17 -5.76
CA ARG A 25 -3.10 9.80 -4.45
C ARG A 25 -2.02 9.51 -3.42
N TRP A 26 -1.32 8.38 -3.53
CA TRP A 26 -0.24 8.04 -2.60
C TRP A 26 1.11 7.87 -3.31
N ALA A 27 1.15 7.37 -4.54
CA ALA A 27 2.39 7.16 -5.28
C ALA A 27 3.12 8.48 -5.60
N GLU A 28 2.40 9.58 -5.81
CA GLU A 28 2.98 10.92 -6.04
C GLU A 28 3.33 11.65 -4.74
N SER A 29 2.92 11.11 -3.58
CA SER A 29 3.23 11.71 -2.28
C SER A 29 4.72 11.56 -1.95
N PRO A 30 5.35 12.54 -1.28
CA PRO A 30 6.73 12.41 -0.80
C PRO A 30 6.94 11.21 0.15
N HIS A 31 5.87 10.70 0.76
CA HIS A 31 5.91 9.51 1.62
C HIS A 31 4.83 8.50 1.19
N PRO A 32 5.05 7.73 0.11
CA PRO A 32 3.97 6.96 -0.52
C PRO A 32 3.37 5.93 0.43
N TRP A 33 4.21 5.16 1.12
CA TRP A 33 3.76 4.13 2.06
C TRP A 33 2.97 4.72 3.24
N THR A 34 3.46 5.82 3.82
CA THR A 34 2.80 6.49 4.95
C THR A 34 1.45 7.06 4.55
N THR A 35 1.37 7.70 3.38
CA THR A 35 0.12 8.23 2.83
C THR A 35 -0.87 7.09 2.56
N LEU A 36 -0.43 6.01 1.93
CA LEU A 36 -1.29 4.84 1.67
C LEU A 36 -1.81 4.22 2.96
N ARG A 37 -0.94 4.00 3.96
CA ARG A 37 -1.34 3.48 5.27
C ARG A 37 -2.37 4.39 5.95
N ALA A 38 -2.18 5.71 5.90
CA ALA A 38 -3.12 6.67 6.49
C ALA A 38 -4.49 6.62 5.79
N LEU A 39 -4.51 6.52 4.46
CA LEU A 39 -5.75 6.38 3.68
C LEU A 39 -6.47 5.06 4.00
N LEU A 40 -5.73 3.95 4.03
CA LEU A 40 -6.30 2.64 4.38
C LEU A 40 -6.81 2.60 5.83
N SER A 41 -6.11 3.24 6.78
CA SER A 41 -6.53 3.28 8.18
C SER A 41 -7.87 3.99 8.44
N LYS A 42 -8.38 4.76 7.47
CA LYS A 42 -9.73 5.33 7.55
C LYS A 42 -10.84 4.29 7.34
N HIS A 43 -10.50 3.17 6.71
CA HIS A 43 -11.47 2.14 6.32
C HIS A 43 -11.28 0.83 7.10
N MET A 44 -10.12 0.63 7.75
CA MET A 44 -9.80 -0.59 8.48
C MET A 44 -8.83 -0.31 9.63
N SER A 45 -8.58 -1.31 10.47
CA SER A 45 -7.64 -1.18 11.58
C SER A 45 -6.21 -0.88 11.10
N PRO A 46 -5.43 -0.09 11.86
CA PRO A 46 -4.07 0.31 11.47
C PRO A 46 -3.12 -0.86 11.25
N ALA A 47 -3.35 -2.00 11.91
CA ALA A 47 -2.60 -3.24 11.69
C ALA A 47 -2.86 -3.82 10.29
N GLN A 48 -4.13 -3.92 9.88
CA GLN A 48 -4.50 -4.39 8.54
C GLN A 48 -4.03 -3.41 7.45
N ALA A 49 -4.17 -2.10 7.71
CA ALA A 49 -3.71 -1.07 6.80
C ALA A 49 -2.19 -1.14 6.54
N ALA A 50 -1.38 -1.43 7.56
CA ALA A 50 0.07 -1.56 7.41
C ALA A 50 0.47 -2.78 6.55
N GLY A 51 -0.23 -3.91 6.70
CA GLY A 51 -0.03 -5.11 5.88
C GLY A 51 -0.33 -4.81 4.41
N LEU A 52 -1.54 -4.33 4.12
CA LEU A 52 -1.98 -4.01 2.75
C LEU A 52 -1.13 -2.91 2.12
N ALA A 53 -0.77 -1.87 2.86
CA ALA A 53 0.10 -0.81 2.35
C ALA A 53 1.46 -1.36 1.89
N SER A 54 2.02 -2.33 2.62
CA SER A 54 3.28 -2.96 2.25
C SER A 54 3.15 -3.83 1.00
N GLU A 55 2.06 -4.60 0.90
CA GLU A 55 1.78 -5.40 -0.30
C GLU A 55 1.58 -4.54 -1.55
N TYR A 56 0.80 -3.46 -1.44
CA TYR A 56 0.53 -2.55 -2.55
C TYR A 56 1.77 -1.75 -2.94
N PHE A 57 2.55 -1.28 -1.96
CA PHE A 57 3.82 -0.59 -2.20
C PHE A 57 4.79 -1.48 -2.98
N LYS A 58 4.93 -2.75 -2.58
CA LYS A 58 5.74 -3.71 -3.31
C LYS A 58 5.17 -4.02 -4.70
N ALA A 59 3.85 -4.13 -4.85
CA ALA A 59 3.24 -4.42 -6.15
C ALA A 59 3.46 -3.28 -7.18
N VAL A 60 3.54 -2.02 -6.71
CA VAL A 60 3.73 -0.83 -7.56
C VAL A 60 5.21 -0.54 -7.79
N PHE A 61 6.00 -0.47 -6.71
CA PHE A 61 7.40 -0.05 -6.76
C PHE A 61 8.39 -1.22 -6.87
N GLY A 62 7.93 -2.46 -6.69
CA GLY A 62 8.79 -3.65 -6.70
C GLY A 62 9.70 -3.80 -5.47
N ILE A 63 9.70 -2.83 -4.55
CA ILE A 63 10.57 -2.79 -3.36
C ILE A 63 9.73 -2.89 -2.08
N TRP A 64 10.27 -3.51 -1.03
CA TRP A 64 9.62 -3.46 0.28
C TRP A 64 9.86 -2.12 0.98
N PRO A 65 8.87 -1.55 1.69
CA PRO A 65 9.05 -0.30 2.45
C PRO A 65 10.11 -0.41 3.55
N GLY A 66 10.43 -1.64 4.00
CA GLY A 66 11.51 -1.95 4.93
C GLY A 66 12.84 -2.35 4.29
N GLU A 67 12.91 -2.54 2.96
CA GLU A 67 14.17 -2.85 2.26
C GLU A 67 15.01 -1.58 2.13
N ARG A 68 15.70 -1.23 3.22
CA ARG A 68 16.67 -0.15 3.26
C ARG A 68 17.95 -0.57 2.52
N LYS A 69 17.98 -0.48 1.19
CA LYS A 69 19.25 -0.41 0.47
C LYS A 69 19.83 1.01 0.62
N GLY A 70 20.34 1.31 1.82
CA GLY A 70 21.33 2.34 2.14
C GLY A 70 21.03 3.83 1.88
N LYS A 71 19.98 4.23 1.18
CA LYS A 71 19.78 5.64 0.80
C LYS A 71 18.29 5.99 0.63
N ASN A 72 17.58 6.32 1.71
CA ASN A 72 16.30 7.03 1.58
C ASN A 72 16.04 7.96 2.81
N PRO A 73 15.75 9.26 2.61
CA PRO A 73 15.66 10.28 3.66
C PRO A 73 14.35 10.27 4.49
N ALA A 74 13.54 9.23 4.37
CA ALA A 74 12.22 9.11 5.02
C ALA A 74 12.22 8.27 6.31
N GLY A 75 13.40 7.89 6.82
CA GLY A 75 13.54 7.22 8.11
C GLY A 75 13.97 8.21 9.18
N ARG A 76 13.10 8.51 10.14
CA ARG A 76 13.49 9.12 11.41
C ARG A 76 14.51 8.18 12.07
N GLY A 77 15.66 8.76 12.46
CA GLY A 77 16.78 8.07 13.11
C GLY A 77 16.43 7.43 14.44
#